data_AF-A0AAC8VXX5-F1
#
_entry.id   AF-A0AAC8VXX5-F1
#
_cell.length_a   1.000
_cell.length_b   1.000
_cell.length_c   1.000
_cell.angle_alpha   90.00
_cell.angle_beta   90.00
_cell.angle_gamma   90.00
#
_symmetry.space_group_name_H-M   'P 1'
#
loop_
_entity.id
_entity.type
_entity.pdbx_description
1 polymer ?
#
loop_
_entity_poly.entity_id
_entity_poly.type
_entity_poly.pdbx_seq_one_letter_code
_entity_poly.pdbx_strand_id
1 'polypeptide(L)'
;MQVDNKILDDLARVAGGALGAFSSLREEAEGQLRAQLERVLSRMDVVSREEYEAVRAMAAKARTEQEAMAERLAALEAAVASLTAAHAPVPVAAPGLPAVMDEPETGSGPADSPAGGVTGGAAS
;
A
#
# COMPACT_ATOMS: atom_id res chain seq x y z
N MET A 1 -79.59 -27.44 11.05
CA MET A 1 -78.15 -27.23 10.78
C MET A 1 -77.89 -25.74 10.60
N GLN A 2 -77.61 -25.00 11.68
CA GLN A 2 -77.47 -23.54 11.65
C GLN A 2 -76.39 -23.00 12.60
N VAL A 3 -75.80 -23.88 13.42
CA VAL A 3 -74.77 -23.54 14.42
C VAL A 3 -73.38 -23.49 13.77
N ASP A 4 -73.14 -24.33 12.75
CA ASP A 4 -71.85 -24.43 12.05
C ASP A 4 -71.48 -23.16 11.26
N ASN A 5 -72.48 -22.48 10.66
CA ASN A 5 -72.24 -21.26 9.89
C ASN A 5 -71.82 -20.06 10.76
N LYS A 6 -72.26 -20.03 12.02
CA LYS A 6 -72.05 -18.87 12.90
C LYS A 6 -70.64 -18.85 13.50
N ILE A 7 -70.10 -20.02 13.83
CA ILE A 7 -68.71 -20.18 14.29
C ILE A 7 -67.73 -19.86 13.15
N LEU A 8 -68.06 -20.27 11.92
CA LEU A 8 -67.25 -19.95 10.74
C LEU A 8 -67.26 -18.45 10.40
N ASP A 9 -68.39 -17.77 10.57
CA ASP A 9 -68.51 -16.31 10.35
C ASP A 9 -67.74 -15.49 11.39
N ASP A 10 -67.83 -15.85 12.68
CA ASP A 10 -67.05 -15.22 13.74
C ASP A 10 -65.54 -15.44 13.54
N LEU A 11 -65.13 -16.64 13.12
CA LEU A 11 -63.74 -16.92 12.77
C LEU A 11 -63.28 -16.11 11.54
N ALA A 12 -64.11 -15.99 10.50
CA ALA A 12 -63.79 -15.19 9.33
C ALA A 12 -63.65 -13.69 9.68
N ARG A 13 -64.50 -13.20 10.59
CA ARG A 13 -64.43 -11.81 11.08
C ARG A 13 -63.19 -11.55 11.92
N VAL A 14 -62.85 -12.49 12.81
CA VAL A 14 -61.61 -12.42 13.61
C VAL A 14 -60.38 -12.59 12.72
N ALA A 15 -60.39 -13.51 11.76
CA ALA A 15 -59.30 -13.69 10.81
C ALA A 15 -59.09 -12.45 9.93
N GLY A 16 -60.17 -11.84 9.43
CA GLY A 16 -60.11 -10.58 8.68
C GLY A 16 -59.56 -9.42 9.52
N GLY A 17 -60.00 -9.31 10.77
CA GLY A 17 -59.49 -8.30 11.71
C GLY A 17 -58.04 -8.53 12.14
N ALA A 18 -57.65 -9.78 12.38
CA ALA A 18 -56.31 -10.18 12.80
C ALA A 18 -55.29 -10.07 11.66
N LEU A 19 -55.66 -10.43 10.42
CA LEU A 19 -54.80 -10.25 9.25
C LEU A 19 -54.51 -8.76 8.99
N GLY A 20 -55.51 -7.88 9.16
CA GLY A 20 -55.32 -6.42 9.05
C GLY A 20 -54.43 -5.84 10.15
N ALA A 21 -54.64 -6.24 11.40
CA ALA A 21 -53.80 -5.81 12.52
C ALA A 21 -52.36 -6.37 12.45
N PHE A 22 -52.20 -7.58 11.91
CA PHE A 22 -50.89 -8.17 11.69
C PHE A 22 -50.12 -7.44 10.58
N SER A 23 -50.79 -7.04 9.50
CA SER A 23 -50.13 -6.24 8.46
C SER A 23 -49.63 -4.89 8.96
N SER A 24 -50.39 -4.19 9.82
CA SER A 24 -49.93 -2.91 10.38
C SER A 24 -48.78 -3.09 11.37
N LEU A 25 -48.86 -4.09 12.25
CA LEU A 25 -47.77 -4.43 13.17
C LEU A 25 -46.49 -4.84 12.41
N ARG A 26 -46.64 -5.54 11.28
CA ARG A 26 -45.52 -5.89 10.42
C ARG A 26 -44.86 -4.66 9.80
N GLU A 27 -45.65 -3.72 9.28
CA GLU A 27 -45.10 -2.46 8.72
C GLU A 27 -44.36 -1.63 9.79
N GLU A 28 -44.92 -1.55 11.01
CA GLU A 28 -44.25 -0.90 12.14
C GLU A 28 -42.95 -1.61 12.55
N ALA A 29 -42.96 -2.95 12.58
CA ALA A 29 -41.79 -3.74 12.91
C ALA A 29 -40.69 -3.63 11.84
N GLU A 30 -41.04 -3.63 10.55
CA GLU A 30 -40.11 -3.42 9.44
C GLU A 30 -39.47 -2.02 9.52
N GLY A 31 -40.26 -0.99 9.85
CA GLY A 31 -39.75 0.37 10.07
C GLY A 31 -38.78 0.46 11.24
N GLN A 32 -39.10 -0.17 12.38
CA GLN A 32 -38.22 -0.21 13.55
C GLN A 32 -36.93 -0.99 13.28
N LEU A 33 -37.02 -2.14 12.61
CA LEU A 33 -35.87 -2.94 12.19
C LEU A 33 -34.95 -2.11 11.30
N ARG A 34 -35.48 -1.44 10.28
CA ARG A 34 -34.68 -0.62 9.37
C ARG A 34 -33.98 0.52 10.10
N ALA A 35 -34.68 1.21 10.99
CA ALA A 35 -34.07 2.27 11.80
C ALA A 35 -32.97 1.74 12.74
N GLN A 36 -33.12 0.52 13.25
CA GLN A 36 -32.11 -0.13 14.09
C GLN A 36 -30.90 -0.59 13.28
N LEU A 37 -31.12 -1.13 12.07
CA LEU A 37 -30.05 -1.45 11.11
C LEU A 37 -29.27 -0.20 10.73
N GLU A 38 -29.94 0.89 10.33
CA GLU A 38 -29.30 2.18 10.02
C GLU A 38 -28.44 2.68 11.19
N ARG A 39 -28.95 2.56 12.44
CA ARG A 39 -28.22 2.91 13.66
C ARG A 39 -27.02 2.00 13.93
N VAL A 40 -27.10 0.72 13.59
CA VAL A 40 -25.99 -0.23 13.73
C VAL A 40 -24.95 0.02 12.64
N LEU A 41 -25.36 0.17 11.38
CA LEU A 41 -24.48 0.47 10.25
C LEU A 41 -23.77 1.82 10.40
N SER A 42 -24.42 2.84 10.97
CA SER A 42 -23.77 4.13 11.29
C SER A 42 -22.83 4.06 12.50
N ARG A 43 -22.98 3.06 13.36
CA ARG A 43 -22.05 2.81 14.49
C ARG A 43 -20.92 1.86 14.12
N MET A 44 -21.13 1.02 13.13
CA MET A 44 -20.10 0.22 12.51
C MET A 44 -19.33 1.16 11.57
N ASP A 45 -18.01 1.03 11.55
CA ASP A 45 -17.11 1.89 10.76
C ASP A 45 -17.18 1.48 9.27
N VAL A 46 -18.39 1.56 8.68
CA VAL A 46 -18.68 1.07 7.33
C VAL A 46 -18.31 2.17 6.35
N VAL A 47 -17.17 1.98 5.68
CA VAL A 47 -16.72 2.86 4.60
C VAL A 47 -17.74 2.82 3.47
N SER A 48 -18.25 3.99 3.09
CA SER A 48 -19.20 4.07 1.99
C SER A 48 -18.50 3.68 0.68
N ARG A 49 -19.27 3.15 -0.28
CA ARG A 49 -18.70 2.77 -1.58
C ARG A 49 -18.04 3.97 -2.27
N GLU A 50 -18.60 5.17 -2.09
CA GLU A 50 -18.09 6.41 -2.69
C GLU A 50 -16.75 6.82 -2.08
N GLU A 51 -16.60 6.74 -0.75
CA GLU A 51 -15.32 6.97 -0.07
C GLU A 51 -14.26 5.97 -0.51
N TYR A 52 -14.64 4.69 -0.64
CA TYR A 52 -13.73 3.66 -1.12
C TYR A 52 -13.23 3.96 -2.54
N GLU A 53 -14.12 4.30 -3.46
CA GLU A 53 -13.73 4.64 -4.84
C GLU A 53 -12.87 5.92 -4.88
N ALA A 54 -13.17 6.92 -4.05
CA ALA A 54 -12.38 8.14 -3.95
C ALA A 54 -10.95 7.87 -3.46
N VAL A 55 -10.79 7.08 -2.39
CA VAL A 55 -9.48 6.70 -1.86
C VAL A 55 -8.73 5.80 -2.85
N ARG A 56 -9.43 4.88 -3.52
CA ARG A 56 -8.84 4.02 -4.56
C ARG A 56 -8.29 4.84 -5.72
N ALA A 57 -9.06 5.82 -6.21
CA ALA A 57 -8.62 6.72 -7.27
C ALA A 57 -7.42 7.57 -6.84
N MET A 58 -7.44 8.08 -5.60
CA MET A 58 -6.32 8.82 -5.03
C MET A 58 -5.06 7.96 -4.90
N ALA A 59 -5.20 6.71 -4.43
CA ALA A 59 -4.08 5.78 -4.30
C ALA A 59 -3.48 5.43 -5.67
N ALA A 60 -4.32 5.19 -6.68
CA ALA A 60 -3.86 4.94 -8.05
C ALA A 60 -3.08 6.14 -8.60
N LYS A 61 -3.64 7.35 -8.47
CA LYS A 61 -2.98 8.59 -8.88
C LYS A 61 -1.64 8.78 -8.17
N ALA A 62 -1.60 8.58 -6.86
CA ALA A 62 -0.37 8.70 -6.07
C ALA A 62 0.73 7.74 -6.57
N ARG A 63 0.39 6.49 -6.93
CA ARG A 63 1.36 5.54 -7.51
C ARG A 63 1.92 6.03 -8.84
N THR A 64 1.06 6.52 -9.73
CA THR A 64 1.51 7.05 -11.03
C THR A 64 2.41 8.29 -10.87
N GLU A 65 2.09 9.18 -9.93
CA GLU A 65 2.89 10.36 -9.65
C GLU A 65 4.22 10.01 -8.97
N GLN A 66 4.25 8.99 -8.12
CA GLN A 66 5.49 8.47 -7.52
C GLN A 66 6.47 7.96 -8.58
N GLU A 67 6.01 7.19 -9.56
CA GLU A 67 6.84 6.69 -10.65
C GLU A 67 7.41 7.85 -11.49
N ALA A 68 6.56 8.81 -11.87
CA ALA A 68 7.00 9.99 -12.62
C ALA A 68 8.00 10.86 -11.84
N MET A 69 7.81 11.01 -10.53
CA MET A 69 8.77 11.72 -9.67
C MET A 69 10.09 10.97 -9.54
N ALA A 70 10.07 9.64 -9.41
CA ALA A 70 11.28 8.83 -9.33
C ALA A 70 12.12 8.94 -10.62
N GLU A 71 11.49 8.92 -11.79
CA GLU A 71 12.17 9.12 -13.08
C GLU A 71 12.84 10.50 -13.15
N ARG A 72 12.12 11.56 -12.76
CA ARG A 72 12.68 12.91 -12.71
C ARG A 72 13.86 12.99 -11.73
N LEU A 73 13.74 12.38 -10.56
CA LEU A 73 14.82 12.32 -9.57
C LEU A 73 16.07 11.68 -10.14
N ALA A 74 15.94 10.51 -10.76
CA ALA A 74 17.07 9.82 -11.39
C ALA A 74 17.74 10.67 -12.48
N ALA A 75 16.96 11.37 -13.31
CA ALA A 75 17.48 12.27 -14.33
C ALA A 75 18.24 13.47 -13.71
N LEU A 76 17.71 14.07 -12.65
CA LEU A 76 18.38 15.16 -11.92
C LEU A 76 19.66 14.68 -11.24
N GLU A 77 19.62 13.52 -10.58
CA GLU A 77 20.79 12.92 -9.92
C GLU A 77 21.91 12.66 -10.94
N ALA A 78 21.59 12.13 -12.12
CA ALA A 78 22.55 11.95 -13.21
C ALA A 78 23.12 13.29 -13.71
N ALA A 79 22.27 14.31 -13.87
CA ALA A 79 22.71 15.65 -14.27
C ALA A 79 23.69 16.25 -13.24
N VAL A 80 23.37 16.17 -11.94
CA VAL A 80 24.24 16.64 -10.85
C VAL A 80 25.56 15.86 -10.84
N ALA A 81 25.53 14.54 -11.00
CA ALA A 81 26.74 13.72 -11.08
C ALA A 81 27.65 14.14 -12.24
N SER A 82 27.08 14.41 -13.42
CA SER A 82 27.86 14.89 -14.57
C SER A 82 28.46 16.29 -14.34
N LEU A 83 27.70 17.21 -13.75
CA LEU A 83 28.15 18.57 -13.48
C LEU A 83 29.26 18.60 -12.41
N THR A 84 29.13 17.78 -11.37
CA THR A 84 30.15 17.64 -10.32
C THR A 84 31.41 16.97 -10.85
N ALA A 85 31.31 15.95 -11.70
CA ALA A 85 32.46 15.35 -12.39
C ALA A 85 33.18 16.36 -13.31
N ALA A 86 32.44 17.22 -14.00
CA ALA A 86 33.01 18.28 -14.84
C ALA A 86 33.71 19.39 -14.03
N HIS A 87 33.36 19.57 -12.76
CA HIS A 87 33.99 20.53 -11.83
C HIS A 87 35.06 19.88 -10.94
N ALA A 88 35.39 18.61 -11.13
CA ALA A 88 36.50 17.99 -10.41
C ALA A 88 37.79 18.80 -10.67
N PRO A 89 38.53 19.20 -9.62
CA PRO A 89 39.73 19.99 -9.79
C PRO A 89 40.70 19.24 -10.67
N VAL A 90 41.22 19.92 -11.69
CA VAL A 90 42.23 19.40 -12.61
C VAL A 90 43.32 18.72 -11.77
N PRO A 91 43.64 17.43 -11.99
CA PRO A 91 44.78 16.83 -11.32
C PRO A 91 45.98 17.65 -11.76
N VAL A 92 46.52 18.47 -10.84
CA VAL A 92 47.79 19.15 -11.06
C VAL A 92 48.79 18.01 -11.15
N ALA A 93 49.11 17.61 -12.38
CA ALA A 93 50.16 16.66 -12.65
C ALA A 93 51.41 17.23 -11.97
N ALA A 94 51.86 16.56 -10.92
CA ALA A 94 53.12 16.89 -10.29
C ALA A 94 54.18 16.90 -11.39
N PRO A 95 54.90 18.02 -11.60
CA PRO A 95 55.83 18.14 -12.71
C PRO A 95 56.89 17.05 -12.55
N GLY A 96 57.09 16.31 -13.64
CA GLY A 96 57.98 15.17 -13.69
C GLY A 96 59.37 15.53 -13.22
N LEU A 97 59.84 14.81 -12.20
CA LEU A 97 61.26 14.59 -12.01
C LEU A 97 61.65 13.45 -12.97
N PRO A 98 62.63 13.64 -13.86
CA PRO A 98 63.11 12.55 -14.69
C PRO A 98 63.70 11.47 -13.77
N ALA A 99 63.10 10.28 -13.78
CA ALA A 99 63.68 9.11 -13.17
C ALA A 99 65.00 8.84 -13.90
N VAL A 100 66.10 9.14 -13.21
CA VAL A 100 67.47 8.82 -13.61
C VAL A 100 67.56 7.32 -13.87
N MET A 101 68.18 6.97 -15.01
CA MET A 101 68.55 5.61 -15.35
C MET A 101 69.45 5.01 -14.27
N ASP A 102 69.11 3.83 -13.77
CA ASP A 102 70.07 2.93 -13.14
C ASP A 102 69.74 1.50 -13.59
N GLU A 103 70.65 0.92 -14.37
CA GLU A 103 70.82 -0.52 -14.59
C GLU A 103 72.34 -0.77 -14.54
N PRO A 104 72.84 -1.98 -14.23
CA PRO A 104 72.12 -3.23 -13.93
C PRO A 104 72.68 -3.96 -12.68
N GLU A 105 72.06 -5.05 -12.23
CA GLU A 105 72.76 -6.28 -11.78
C GLU A 105 71.73 -7.39 -11.45
N THR A 106 71.74 -8.39 -12.33
CA THR A 106 71.63 -9.86 -12.12
C THR A 106 70.94 -10.45 -10.87
N GLY A 107 70.01 -11.39 -11.10
CA GLY A 107 69.64 -12.40 -10.09
C GLY A 107 68.32 -13.15 -10.32
N SER A 108 68.42 -14.43 -10.70
CA SER A 108 67.39 -15.47 -10.85
C SER A 108 66.16 -15.41 -9.92
N GLY A 109 64.98 -15.74 -10.48
CA GLY A 109 63.76 -16.14 -9.72
C GLY A 109 63.80 -17.59 -9.21
N PRO A 110 62.65 -18.30 -9.02
CA PRO A 110 61.26 -17.84 -8.90
C PRO A 110 60.54 -18.41 -7.63
N ALA A 111 59.31 -17.92 -7.42
CA ALA A 111 58.16 -18.56 -6.75
C ALA A 111 58.32 -19.12 -5.31
N ASP A 112 57.56 -18.56 -4.36
CA ASP A 112 56.50 -19.32 -3.67
C ASP A 112 55.54 -18.38 -2.92
N SER A 113 54.25 -18.72 -2.98
CA SER A 113 53.16 -18.21 -2.15
C SER A 113 52.53 -19.48 -1.58
N PRO A 114 52.10 -19.57 -0.31
CA PRO A 114 50.83 -18.92 0.06
C PRO A 114 50.61 -18.59 1.56
N ALA A 115 49.51 -17.86 1.79
CA ALA A 115 48.58 -17.99 2.91
C ALA A 115 48.95 -17.51 4.34
N GLY A 116 48.07 -16.65 4.85
CA GLY A 116 47.81 -16.35 6.28
C GLY A 116 46.95 -15.10 6.32
N GLY A 117 45.63 -15.14 6.51
CA GLY A 117 44.87 -15.54 7.71
C GLY A 117 43.96 -14.34 8.03
N VAL A 118 42.65 -14.39 7.74
CA VAL A 118 41.54 -14.75 8.65
C VAL A 118 41.32 -13.78 9.84
N THR A 119 40.04 -13.51 10.07
CA THR A 119 39.37 -12.72 11.14
C THR A 119 39.33 -11.21 10.92
N GLY A 120 38.24 -10.48 11.16
CA GLY A 120 36.97 -10.77 11.84
C GLY A 120 36.53 -9.52 12.63
N GLY A 121 35.22 -9.27 12.75
CA GLY A 121 34.63 -8.24 13.61
C GLY A 121 33.81 -7.22 12.82
N ALA A 122 32.48 -7.33 12.67
CA ALA A 122 31.42 -7.35 13.68
C ALA A 122 31.32 -6.06 14.51
N ALA A 123 30.07 -5.56 14.58
CA ALA A 123 29.51 -4.54 15.46
C ALA A 123 29.66 -3.06 15.05
N SER A 124 28.58 -2.50 14.49
CA SER A 124 27.74 -1.51 15.19
C SER A 124 26.35 -1.44 14.55
#